data_AF-A0A168RZ93-F1
#
_entry.id   AF-A0A168RZ93-F1
#
_cell.length_a   1.000
_cell.length_b   1.000
_cell.length_c   1.000
_cell.angle_alpha   90.00
_cell.angle_beta   90.00
_cell.angle_gamma   90.00
#
_symmetry.space_group_name_H-M   'P 1'
#
loop_
_entity.id
_entity.type
_entity.pdbx_description
1 polymer ?
#
loop_
_entity_poly.entity_id
_entity_poly.type
_entity_poly.pdbx_seq_one_letter_code
_entity_poly.pdbx_strand_id
1 'polypeptide(L)'
;MASDPSETGFVQKMDDLRQLRDQTQKLVNCKATLLQTTETLETKTNTLEELTAKRHDLLKEKRLLLDMIQGVQRDIDTIAEMEVALGRECEDLQKNVQRIRNEEYETLHETVNKAREAKGLSKLPHAQQEMEAAMARKLKERRENWHQLGGPSSSSSPSPSLASSSSGQQTTTSSSSLLQRKRQHQ
;
A
#
# COMPACT_ATOMS: atom_id res chain seq x y z
N MET A 1 6.26 101.04 16.91
CA MET A 1 5.19 100.38 16.13
C MET A 1 4.64 99.27 16.99
N ALA A 2 3.53 99.52 17.68
CA ALA A 2 2.90 98.55 18.57
C ALA A 2 1.99 97.66 17.73
N SER A 3 2.25 96.35 17.71
CA SER A 3 1.39 95.37 17.05
C SER A 3 0.05 95.29 17.77
N ASP A 4 -1.04 95.25 17.00
CA ASP A 4 -2.42 95.24 17.48
C ASP A 4 -2.69 93.90 18.23
N PRO A 5 -3.16 93.91 19.49
CA PRO A 5 -3.39 92.68 20.27
C PRO A 5 -4.45 91.75 19.68
N SER A 6 -5.22 92.20 18.68
CA SER A 6 -6.14 91.36 17.90
C SER A 6 -5.44 90.49 16.84
N GLU A 7 -4.27 90.91 16.36
CA GLU A 7 -3.54 90.22 15.29
C GLU A 7 -2.84 88.96 15.83
N THR A 8 -2.31 89.02 17.05
CA THR A 8 -1.69 87.87 17.75
C THR A 8 -2.70 86.77 18.08
N GLY A 9 -3.93 87.12 18.47
CA GLY A 9 -4.98 86.13 18.73
C GLY A 9 -5.44 85.37 17.48
N PHE A 10 -5.41 86.02 16.31
CA PHE A 10 -5.73 85.38 15.04
C PHE A 10 -4.64 84.39 14.59
N VAL A 11 -3.37 84.75 14.75
CA VAL A 11 -2.23 83.86 14.43
C VAL A 11 -2.23 82.61 15.31
N GLN A 12 -2.42 82.76 16.62
CA GLN A 12 -2.53 81.64 17.56
C GLN A 12 -3.63 80.65 17.14
N LYS A 13 -4.82 81.17 16.79
CA LYS A 13 -5.96 80.37 16.35
C LYS A 13 -5.67 79.62 15.04
N MET A 14 -4.93 80.23 14.12
CA MET A 14 -4.51 79.58 12.88
C MET A 14 -3.51 78.45 13.12
N ASP A 15 -2.60 78.61 14.08
CA ASP A 15 -1.65 77.56 14.48
C ASP A 15 -2.37 76.40 15.19
N ASP A 16 -3.33 76.69 16.07
CA ASP A 16 -4.16 75.67 16.74
C ASP A 16 -4.95 74.84 15.70
N LEU A 17 -5.53 75.49 14.68
CA LEU A 17 -6.25 74.81 13.60
C LEU A 17 -5.31 73.93 12.74
N ARG A 18 -4.08 74.39 12.47
CA ARG A 18 -3.07 73.57 11.78
C ARG A 18 -2.69 72.35 12.61
N GLN A 19 -2.45 72.54 13.91
CA GLN A 19 -2.13 71.44 14.81
C GLN A 19 -3.27 70.42 14.89
N LEU A 20 -4.52 70.89 15.00
CA LEU A 20 -5.70 70.03 15.01
C LEU A 20 -5.82 69.23 13.71
N ARG A 21 -5.56 69.86 12.55
CA ARG A 21 -5.56 69.19 11.25
C ARG A 21 -4.49 68.09 11.20
N ASP A 22 -3.27 68.37 11.64
CA ASP A 22 -2.18 67.39 11.63
C ASP A 22 -2.45 66.22 12.59
N GLN A 23 -3.00 66.51 13.77
CA GLN A 23 -3.44 65.49 14.72
C GLN A 23 -4.58 64.64 14.13
N THR A 24 -5.55 65.27 13.46
CA THR A 24 -6.63 64.56 12.77
C THR A 24 -6.09 63.65 11.69
N GLN A 25 -5.13 64.11 10.87
CA GLN A 25 -4.52 63.28 9.84
C GLN A 25 -3.74 62.11 10.44
N LYS A 26 -2.98 62.33 11.52
CA LYS A 26 -2.29 61.25 12.26
C LYS A 26 -3.28 60.22 12.80
N LEU A 27 -4.40 60.67 13.36
CA LEU A 27 -5.45 59.79 13.86
C LEU A 27 -6.10 58.97 12.74
N VAL A 28 -6.38 59.58 11.60
CA VAL A 28 -6.93 58.90 10.41
C VAL A 28 -5.95 57.83 9.90
N ASN A 29 -4.66 58.16 9.79
CA ASN A 29 -3.63 57.20 9.37
C ASN A 29 -3.50 56.04 10.37
N CYS A 30 -3.47 56.35 11.67
CA CYS A 30 -3.43 55.37 12.74
C CYS A 30 -4.63 54.42 12.68
N LYS A 31 -5.84 54.96 12.47
CA LYS A 31 -7.06 54.18 12.30
C LYS A 31 -6.97 53.25 11.09
N ALA A 32 -6.48 53.74 9.95
CA ALA A 32 -6.31 52.92 8.75
C ALA A 32 -5.33 51.76 8.98
N THR A 33 -4.17 52.05 9.58
CA THR A 33 -3.20 51.01 9.93
C THR A 33 -3.77 50.01 10.92
N LEU A 34 -4.47 50.46 11.96
CA LEU A 34 -5.10 49.58 12.95
C LEU A 34 -6.06 48.60 12.28
N LEU A 35 -6.98 49.09 11.45
CA LEU A 35 -7.95 48.24 10.75
C LEU A 35 -7.26 47.21 9.85
N GLN A 36 -6.26 47.64 9.07
CA GLN A 36 -5.50 46.73 8.19
C GLN A 36 -4.74 45.67 9.00
N THR A 37 -4.12 46.05 10.12
CA THR A 37 -3.40 45.11 10.98
C THR A 37 -4.35 44.13 11.67
N THR A 38 -5.55 44.57 12.05
CA THR A 38 -6.59 43.71 12.63
C THR A 38 -7.08 42.68 11.61
N GLU A 39 -7.39 43.08 10.38
CA GLU A 39 -7.79 42.15 9.32
C GLU A 39 -6.67 41.13 9.01
N THR A 40 -5.42 41.59 8.96
CA THR A 40 -4.26 40.70 8.78
C THR A 40 -4.08 39.74 9.96
N LEU A 41 -4.38 40.18 11.18
CA LEU A 41 -4.30 39.34 12.36
C LEU A 41 -5.39 38.27 12.33
N GLU A 42 -6.64 38.64 12.02
CA GLU A 42 -7.77 37.71 11.94
C GLU A 42 -7.53 36.62 10.88
N THR A 43 -7.11 37.01 9.68
CA THR A 43 -6.79 36.06 8.59
C THR A 43 -5.67 35.09 8.99
N LYS A 44 -4.61 35.57 9.65
CA LYS A 44 -3.52 34.73 10.14
C LYS A 44 -3.96 33.80 11.27
N THR A 45 -4.78 34.28 12.20
CA THR A 45 -5.32 33.47 13.29
C THR A 45 -6.19 32.33 12.75
N ASN A 46 -7.10 32.62 11.81
CA ASN A 46 -7.94 31.60 11.18
C ASN A 46 -7.08 30.56 10.43
N THR A 47 -6.08 31.02 9.67
CA THR A 47 -5.15 30.12 8.96
C THR A 47 -4.37 29.23 9.94
N LEU A 48 -3.92 29.79 11.06
CA LEU A 48 -3.22 29.05 12.10
C LEU A 48 -4.13 27.96 12.70
N GLU A 49 -5.36 28.30 13.03
CA GLU A 49 -6.35 27.35 13.55
C GLU A 49 -6.60 26.20 12.56
N GLU A 50 -6.82 26.50 11.28
CA GLU A 50 -6.97 25.49 10.24
C GLU A 50 -5.75 24.57 10.13
N LEU A 51 -4.54 25.13 10.16
CA LEU A 51 -3.31 24.35 10.10
C LEU A 51 -3.13 23.48 11.34
N THR A 52 -3.51 23.98 12.52
CA THR A 52 -3.46 23.18 13.76
C THR A 52 -4.44 22.01 13.73
N ALA A 53 -5.66 22.21 13.21
CA ALA A 53 -6.65 21.15 13.04
C ALA A 53 -6.17 20.10 12.04
N LYS A 54 -5.70 20.50 10.85
CA LYS A 54 -5.15 19.59 9.84
C LYS A 54 -3.97 18.79 10.38
N ARG A 55 -3.06 19.42 11.13
CA ARG A 55 -1.94 18.74 11.79
C ARG A 55 -2.44 17.67 12.76
N HIS A 56 -3.47 17.97 13.56
CA HIS A 56 -4.02 17.02 14.51
C HIS A 56 -4.64 15.81 13.81
N ASP A 57 -5.36 16.01 12.71
CA ASP A 57 -5.96 14.92 11.93
C ASP A 57 -4.91 14.04 11.27
N LEU A 58 -3.87 14.63 10.67
CA LEU A 58 -2.73 13.88 10.12
C LEU A 58 -2.00 13.07 11.20
N LEU A 59 -1.91 13.56 12.43
CA LEU A 59 -1.33 12.81 13.55
C LEU A 59 -2.19 11.61 13.97
N LYS A 60 -3.52 11.71 13.89
CA LYS A 60 -4.42 10.58 14.11
C LYS A 60 -4.27 9.53 13.02
N GLU A 61 -4.25 9.96 11.76
CA GLU A 61 -4.06 9.06 10.62
C GLU A 61 -2.71 8.34 10.71
N LYS A 62 -1.63 9.08 11.00
CA LYS A 62 -0.31 8.48 11.25
C LYS A 62 -0.36 7.39 12.31
N ARG A 63 -1.08 7.61 13.42
CA ARG A 63 -1.23 6.62 14.49
C ARG A 63 -1.98 5.38 14.00
N LEU A 64 -3.11 5.57 13.32
CA LEU A 64 -3.90 4.47 12.76
C LEU A 64 -3.07 3.62 11.78
N LEU A 65 -2.31 4.26 10.89
CA LEU A 65 -1.43 3.56 9.96
C LEU A 65 -0.33 2.76 10.67
N LEU A 66 0.25 3.31 11.74
CA LEU A 66 1.23 2.59 12.55
C LEU A 66 0.60 1.35 13.22
N ASP A 67 -0.61 1.47 13.75
CA ASP A 67 -1.33 0.35 14.36
C ASP A 67 -1.62 -0.75 13.32
N MET A 68 -1.99 -0.37 12.09
CA MET A 68 -2.18 -1.31 10.99
C MET A 68 -0.89 -2.02 10.59
N ILE A 69 0.22 -1.30 10.48
CA ILE A 69 1.54 -1.87 10.16
C ILE A 69 1.96 -2.87 11.24
N GLN A 70 1.74 -2.54 12.52
CA GLN A 70 1.98 -3.47 13.62
C GLN A 70 1.08 -4.71 13.56
N GLY A 71 -0.16 -4.56 13.08
CA GLY A 71 -1.05 -5.68 12.78
C GLY A 71 -0.47 -6.64 11.75
N VAL A 72 -0.09 -6.10 10.59
CA VAL A 72 0.53 -6.90 9.52
C VAL A 72 1.81 -7.60 10.00
N GLN A 73 2.64 -6.92 10.80
CA GLN A 73 3.84 -7.54 11.33
C GLN A 73 3.52 -8.74 12.23
N ARG A 74 2.52 -8.64 13.11
CA ARG A 74 2.08 -9.77 13.95
C ARG A 74 1.56 -10.94 13.12
N ASP A 75 0.85 -10.66 12.03
CA ASP A 75 0.35 -11.69 11.13
C ASP A 75 1.50 -12.40 10.40
N ILE A 76 2.53 -11.65 9.95
CA ILE A 76 3.76 -12.21 9.37
C ILE A 76 4.46 -13.13 10.36
N ASP A 77 4.63 -12.68 11.61
CA ASP A 77 5.30 -13.46 12.64
C ASP A 77 4.52 -14.75 12.93
N THR A 78 3.18 -14.68 12.99
CA THR A 78 2.31 -15.85 13.17
C THR A 78 2.44 -16.84 12.01
N ILE A 79 2.46 -16.36 10.76
CA ILE A 79 2.65 -17.21 9.59
C ILE A 79 4.02 -17.89 9.65
N ALA A 80 5.08 -17.16 9.98
CA ALA A 80 6.43 -17.72 10.09
C ALA A 80 6.51 -18.83 11.15
N GLU A 81 5.85 -18.65 12.31
CA GLU A 81 5.73 -19.70 13.32
C GLU A 81 5.02 -20.95 12.79
N MET A 82 3.92 -20.76 12.05
CA MET A 82 3.17 -21.86 11.43
C MET A 82 3.99 -22.57 10.36
N GLU A 83 4.73 -21.85 9.52
CA GLU A 83 5.62 -22.43 8.51
C GLU A 83 6.69 -23.30 9.14
N VAL A 84 7.30 -22.86 10.24
CA VAL A 84 8.29 -23.65 10.98
C VAL A 84 7.65 -24.91 11.57
N ALA A 85 6.46 -24.80 12.17
CA ALA A 85 5.76 -25.95 12.74
C ALA A 85 5.40 -26.98 11.66
N LEU A 86 4.81 -26.54 10.54
CA LEU A 86 4.47 -27.39 9.42
C LEU A 86 5.71 -28.00 8.75
N GLY A 87 6.82 -27.26 8.68
CA GLY A 87 8.09 -27.77 8.18
C GLY A 87 8.58 -28.97 8.99
N ARG A 88 8.56 -28.86 10.33
CA ARG A 88 8.94 -29.96 11.23
C ARG A 88 8.01 -31.16 11.08
N GLU A 89 6.70 -30.93 11.02
CA GLU A 89 5.71 -32.00 10.84
C GLU A 89 5.93 -32.73 9.50
N CYS A 90 6.18 -31.99 8.42
CA CYS A 90 6.51 -32.57 7.11
C CYS A 90 7.75 -33.46 7.17
N GLU A 91 8.82 -32.99 7.82
CA GLU A 91 10.06 -33.76 7.99
C GLU A 91 9.83 -35.04 8.81
N ASP A 92 9.07 -34.94 9.90
CA ASP A 92 8.78 -36.09 10.77
C ASP A 92 7.88 -37.11 10.08
N LEU A 93 6.87 -36.66 9.33
CA LEU A 93 6.06 -37.53 8.49
C LEU A 93 6.89 -38.20 7.40
N GLN A 94 7.80 -37.47 6.76
CA GLN A 94 8.68 -38.03 5.73
C GLN A 94 9.60 -39.11 6.31
N LYS A 95 10.20 -38.87 7.48
CA LYS A 95 10.99 -39.87 8.21
C LYS A 95 10.15 -41.08 8.56
N ASN A 96 8.94 -40.87 9.07
CA ASN A 96 8.05 -41.96 9.47
C ASN A 96 7.59 -42.81 8.27
N VAL A 97 7.23 -42.17 7.15
CA VAL A 97 6.89 -42.86 5.89
C VAL A 97 8.07 -43.69 5.41
N GLN A 98 9.29 -43.14 5.43
CA GLN A 98 10.47 -43.87 4.97
C GLN A 98 10.79 -45.06 5.88
N ARG A 99 10.63 -44.89 7.20
CA ARG A 99 10.78 -45.96 8.20
C ARG A 99 9.78 -47.09 7.94
N ILE A 100 8.48 -46.77 7.90
CA ILE A 100 7.43 -47.76 7.65
C ILE A 100 7.65 -48.47 6.31
N ARG A 101 7.99 -47.73 5.26
CA ARG A 101 8.23 -48.30 3.94
C ARG A 101 9.38 -49.31 3.99
N ASN A 102 10.56 -48.87 4.41
CA ASN A 102 11.78 -49.66 4.23
C ASN A 102 11.94 -50.76 5.28
N GLU A 103 11.55 -50.50 6.53
CA GLU A 103 11.80 -51.41 7.64
C GLU A 103 10.65 -52.42 7.80
N GLU A 104 9.41 -51.97 7.63
CA GLU A 104 8.22 -52.77 7.91
C GLU A 104 7.56 -53.32 6.65
N TYR A 105 7.24 -52.46 5.67
CA TYR A 105 6.42 -52.83 4.53
C TYR A 105 7.17 -53.71 3.52
N GLU A 106 8.34 -53.28 3.03
CA GLU A 106 9.08 -54.04 2.00
C GLU A 106 9.47 -55.43 2.51
N THR A 107 9.95 -55.52 3.76
CA THR A 107 10.34 -56.79 4.39
C THR A 107 9.16 -57.76 4.51
N LEU A 108 7.99 -57.25 4.92
CA LEU A 108 6.78 -58.06 5.05
C LEU A 108 6.19 -58.43 3.69
N HIS A 109 6.18 -57.51 2.72
CA HIS A 109 5.68 -57.74 1.36
C HIS A 109 6.47 -58.84 0.66
N GLU A 110 7.80 -58.79 0.75
CA GLU A 110 8.66 -59.84 0.22
C GLU A 110 8.40 -61.20 0.87
N THR A 111 8.32 -61.24 2.21
CA THR A 111 8.10 -62.46 2.99
C THR A 111 6.75 -63.10 2.64
N VAL A 112 5.69 -62.29 2.56
CA VAL A 112 4.35 -62.74 2.19
C VAL A 112 4.33 -63.23 0.74
N ASN A 113 4.95 -62.51 -0.19
CA ASN A 113 4.98 -62.93 -1.59
C ASN A 113 5.75 -64.24 -1.79
N LYS A 114 6.90 -64.44 -1.11
CA LYS A 114 7.61 -65.72 -1.11
C LYS A 114 6.72 -66.86 -0.60
N ALA A 115 5.97 -66.63 0.49
CA ALA A 115 5.04 -67.63 1.03
C ALA A 115 3.85 -67.92 0.09
N ARG A 116 3.38 -66.93 -0.66
CA ARG A 116 2.32 -67.09 -1.67
C ARG A 116 2.81 -67.87 -2.87
N GLU A 117 3.99 -67.53 -3.40
CA GLU A 117 4.63 -68.26 -4.50
C GLU A 117 4.85 -69.74 -4.15
N ALA A 118 5.32 -70.03 -2.94
CA ALA A 118 5.49 -71.41 -2.45
C ALA A 118 4.18 -72.22 -2.42
N LYS A 119 3.02 -71.54 -2.36
CA LYS A 119 1.69 -72.14 -2.40
C LYS A 119 1.03 -72.06 -3.79
N GLY A 120 1.75 -71.61 -4.82
CA GLY A 120 1.23 -71.44 -6.18
C GLY A 120 0.27 -70.27 -6.36
N LEU A 121 0.24 -69.31 -5.41
CA LEU A 121 -0.59 -68.10 -5.50
C LEU A 121 0.19 -66.94 -6.15
N SER A 122 -0.53 -66.05 -6.83
CA SER A 122 0.05 -64.83 -7.42
C SER A 122 0.47 -63.82 -6.35
N LYS A 123 1.48 -63.00 -6.68
CA LYS A 123 1.97 -61.91 -5.82
C LYS A 123 0.90 -60.85 -5.59
N LEU A 124 0.98 -60.20 -4.43
CA LEU A 124 0.17 -59.04 -4.11
C LEU A 124 0.66 -57.80 -4.87
N PRO A 125 -0.25 -56.90 -5.30
CA PRO A 125 0.10 -55.58 -5.82
C PRO A 125 0.96 -54.80 -4.82
N HIS A 126 1.75 -53.87 -5.32
CA HIS A 126 2.61 -53.04 -4.49
C HIS A 126 1.86 -51.80 -3.99
N ALA A 127 2.05 -51.40 -2.72
CA ALA A 127 1.40 -50.23 -2.12
C ALA A 127 1.58 -48.94 -2.95
N GLN A 128 2.73 -48.78 -3.60
CA GLN A 128 3.00 -47.70 -4.56
C GLN A 128 1.95 -47.60 -5.67
N GLN A 129 1.49 -48.73 -6.22
CA GLN A 129 0.46 -48.74 -7.28
C GLN A 129 -0.89 -48.25 -6.74
N GLU A 130 -1.23 -48.61 -5.50
CA GLU A 130 -2.45 -48.13 -4.83
C GLU A 130 -2.36 -46.63 -4.50
N MET A 131 -1.19 -46.16 -4.06
CA MET A 131 -0.93 -44.74 -3.82
C MET A 131 -1.08 -43.91 -5.10
N GLU A 132 -0.51 -44.36 -6.22
CA GLU A 132 -0.62 -43.70 -7.52
C GLU A 132 -2.08 -43.62 -8.00
N ALA A 133 -2.85 -44.71 -7.84
CA ALA A 133 -4.28 -44.71 -8.16
C ALA A 133 -5.07 -43.74 -7.26
N ALA A 134 -4.74 -43.64 -5.97
CA ALA A 134 -5.35 -42.68 -5.06
C ALA A 134 -4.99 -41.22 -5.41
N MET A 135 -3.73 -40.95 -5.76
CA MET A 135 -3.29 -39.62 -6.22
C MET A 135 -3.98 -39.23 -7.53
N ALA A 136 -4.11 -40.15 -8.48
CA ALA A 136 -4.84 -39.91 -9.73
C ALA A 136 -6.31 -39.55 -9.47
N ARG A 137 -6.96 -40.22 -8.51
CA ARG A 137 -8.33 -39.89 -8.07
C ARG A 137 -8.41 -38.49 -7.46
N LYS A 138 -7.52 -38.14 -6.52
CA LYS A 138 -7.47 -36.79 -5.92
C LYS A 138 -7.23 -35.69 -6.97
N LEU A 139 -6.36 -35.93 -7.93
CA LEU A 139 -6.11 -34.99 -9.02
C LEU A 139 -7.33 -34.82 -9.94
N LYS A 140 -8.07 -35.91 -10.18
CA LYS A 140 -9.33 -35.87 -10.93
C LYS A 140 -10.38 -35.03 -10.19
N GLU A 141 -10.58 -35.29 -8.91
CA GLU A 141 -11.50 -34.54 -8.04
C GLU A 141 -11.14 -33.05 -8.00
N ARG A 142 -9.85 -32.71 -7.86
CA ARG A 142 -9.39 -31.32 -7.91
C ARG A 142 -9.73 -30.66 -9.25
N ARG A 143 -9.52 -31.34 -10.38
CA ARG A 143 -9.88 -30.79 -11.71
C ARG A 143 -11.39 -30.57 -11.82
N GLU A 144 -12.21 -31.52 -11.36
CA GLU A 144 -13.66 -31.42 -11.37
C GLU A 144 -14.15 -30.24 -10.51
N ASN A 145 -13.59 -30.05 -9.32
CA ASN A 145 -13.88 -28.88 -8.49
C ASN A 145 -13.48 -27.57 -9.16
N TRP A 146 -12.34 -27.54 -9.87
CA TRP A 146 -11.90 -26.37 -10.61
C TRP A 146 -12.85 -26.00 -11.76
N HIS A 147 -13.41 -27.01 -12.44
CA HIS A 147 -14.46 -26.79 -13.45
C HIS A 147 -15.79 -26.31 -12.85
N GLN A 148 -16.14 -26.74 -11.63
CA GLN A 148 -17.39 -26.37 -10.95
C GLN A 148 -17.36 -24.95 -10.33
N LEU A 149 -16.20 -24.50 -9.85
CA LEU A 149 -16.01 -23.18 -9.24
C LEU A 149 -15.75 -22.04 -10.24
N GLY A 150 -15.95 -22.27 -11.54
CA GLY A 150 -15.83 -21.24 -12.57
C GLY A 150 -14.43 -21.13 -13.17
N GLY A 151 -13.89 -22.23 -13.68
CA GLY A 151 -12.83 -22.16 -14.68
C GLY A 151 -13.25 -21.21 -15.82
N PRO A 152 -12.33 -20.40 -16.36
CA PRO A 152 -12.66 -19.30 -17.26
C PRO A 152 -13.59 -19.79 -18.34
N SER A 153 -14.81 -19.27 -18.31
CA SER A 153 -15.83 -19.45 -19.33
C SER A 153 -15.15 -19.38 -20.68
N SER A 154 -15.40 -20.41 -21.48
CA SER A 154 -15.05 -20.49 -22.90
C SER A 154 -15.61 -19.28 -23.65
N SER A 155 -14.94 -18.13 -23.56
CA SER A 155 -15.04 -17.05 -24.53
C SER A 155 -14.07 -17.40 -25.64
N SER A 156 -14.63 -17.94 -26.72
CA SER A 156 -14.08 -17.98 -28.07
C SER A 156 -12.91 -17.00 -28.31
N SER A 157 -11.67 -17.48 -28.22
CA SER A 157 -10.52 -16.81 -28.81
C SER A 157 -10.42 -17.24 -30.28
N PRO A 158 -10.56 -16.33 -31.26
CA PRO A 158 -10.24 -16.67 -32.63
C PRO A 158 -8.72 -16.73 -32.79
N SER A 159 -8.25 -17.86 -33.31
CA SER A 159 -6.86 -18.12 -33.69
C SER A 159 -6.37 -17.10 -34.73
N PRO A 160 -5.20 -16.45 -34.57
CA PRO A 160 -4.51 -15.85 -35.69
C PRO A 160 -3.58 -16.89 -36.33
N SER A 161 -3.92 -17.24 -37.56
CA SER A 161 -3.16 -18.07 -38.48
C SER A 161 -1.77 -17.50 -38.80
N LEU A 162 -0.84 -18.42 -38.93
CA LEU A 162 0.52 -18.29 -39.48
C LEU A 162 0.61 -17.39 -40.73
N ALA A 163 1.57 -16.47 -40.73
CA ALA A 163 2.24 -16.00 -41.95
C ALA A 163 3.71 -15.73 -41.65
N SER A 164 4.54 -16.65 -42.12
CA SER A 164 5.98 -16.55 -42.26
C SER A 164 6.35 -15.61 -43.41
N SER A 165 7.15 -14.58 -43.13
CA SER A 165 7.99 -13.94 -44.16
C SER A 165 9.20 -13.28 -43.53
N SER A 166 10.34 -13.65 -44.09
CA SER A 166 11.72 -13.32 -43.78
C SER A 166 12.14 -11.86 -44.04
N SER A 167 13.29 -11.52 -43.46
CA SER A 167 14.33 -10.56 -43.90
C SER A 167 14.28 -9.10 -43.41
N GLY A 168 15.45 -8.61 -42.95
CA GLY A 168 15.83 -7.20 -43.10
C GLY A 168 16.23 -6.42 -41.83
N GLN A 169 17.53 -6.43 -41.52
CA GLN A 169 18.39 -5.31 -41.06
C GLN A 169 17.88 -4.15 -40.17
N GLN A 170 18.63 -3.95 -39.07
CA GLN A 170 19.23 -2.71 -38.52
C GLN A 170 18.51 -1.34 -38.63
N THR A 171 18.42 -0.63 -37.49
CA THR A 171 18.73 0.80 -37.23
C THR A 171 18.22 1.14 -35.82
N THR A 172 19.08 1.34 -34.82
CA THR A 172 19.58 2.63 -34.29
C THR A 172 18.51 3.69 -33.92
N THR A 173 18.73 4.26 -32.73
CA THR A 173 18.30 5.58 -32.22
C THR A 173 16.99 5.72 -31.43
N SER A 174 17.19 5.99 -30.12
CA SER A 174 16.70 7.20 -29.42
C SER A 174 15.37 7.20 -28.64
N SER A 175 15.52 7.67 -27.40
CA SER A 175 14.63 8.57 -26.64
C SER A 175 13.46 7.98 -25.85
N SER A 176 13.61 7.97 -24.52
CA SER A 176 12.49 8.11 -23.58
C SER A 176 12.84 9.13 -22.49
N SER A 177 12.69 10.40 -22.85
CA SER A 177 12.53 11.52 -21.94
C SER A 177 11.08 11.59 -21.45
N LEU A 178 10.83 11.37 -20.17
CA LEU A 178 9.52 11.63 -19.57
C LEU A 178 9.66 11.79 -18.06
N LEU A 179 9.83 13.03 -17.59
CA LEU A 179 9.50 13.47 -16.23
C LEU A 179 9.54 15.01 -16.19
N GLN A 180 8.42 15.62 -16.55
CA GLN A 180 8.20 17.07 -16.44
C GLN A 180 7.02 17.28 -15.49
N ARG A 181 7.29 17.36 -14.18
CA ARG A 181 6.28 17.66 -13.17
C ARG A 181 6.27 19.17 -12.91
N LYS A 182 5.39 19.84 -13.64
CA LYS A 182 4.99 21.25 -13.47
C LYS A 182 4.32 21.41 -12.09
N ARG A 183 4.94 22.19 -11.20
CA ARG A 183 4.31 22.76 -10.00
C ARG A 183 4.13 24.26 -10.24
N GLN A 184 2.88 24.68 -10.39
CA GLN A 184 2.41 26.06 -10.29
C GLN A 184 1.02 26.02 -9.66
N HIS A 185 0.67 27.14 -9.01
CA HIS A 185 -0.48 27.40 -8.15
C HIS A 185 -0.24 27.02 -6.68
N GLN A 186 -0.42 27.94 -5.73
CA GLN A 186 -0.69 29.39 -5.76
C GLN A 186 -0.39 29.88 -4.34
#